data_AF-A0A4Y9QUJ4-F1
#
_entry.id   AF-A0A4Y9QUJ4-F1
#
_cell.length_a   1.000
_cell.length_b   1.000
_cell.length_c   1.000
_cell.angle_alpha   90.00
_cell.angle_beta   90.00
_cell.angle_gamma   90.00
#
_symmetry.space_group_name_H-M   'P 1'
#
loop_
_entity.id
_entity.type
_entity.pdbx_description
1 polymer ?
#
loop_
_entity_poly.entity_id
_entity_poly.type
_entity_poly.pdbx_seq_one_letter_code
_entity_poly.pdbx_strand_id
1 'polypeptide(L)'
;MAISQTISKKVDPKGLIIGWSIIILWAISLIFWLNIDLDWKSPLTYLGILIQMHLYTGLFITAHDAMHGVVSSNKRLNHVTGWIAAILFSFNFYWKLFPKHHEHHRHVATDQDPDYHPSGNFFIWYFSFIKQYVTFFQILLMAVTFNILKLFLPTENLIVFWMLPAVLSTLQLFYFGTYLPHRGESDNVHHSKSQSKNHLWAFLSCYFFGYHYEHHDSPGTPWWRLWQVKEQQTADFR
;
A
#
# COMPACT_ATOMS: atom_id res chain seq x y z
N MET A 1 -8.31 15.08 -24.33
CA MET A 1 -9.24 16.03 -23.69
C MET A 1 -9.31 15.61 -22.23
N ALA A 2 -8.63 16.32 -21.33
CA ALA A 2 -8.48 15.90 -19.94
C ALA A 2 -9.83 15.98 -19.22
N ILE A 3 -10.38 14.83 -18.82
CA ILE A 3 -11.55 14.78 -17.94
C ILE A 3 -11.04 15.09 -16.52
N SER A 4 -10.64 16.33 -16.31
CA SER A 4 -10.49 16.90 -14.97
C SER A 4 -11.87 17.37 -14.51
N GLN A 5 -12.83 16.45 -14.45
CA GLN A 5 -14.02 16.69 -13.64
C GLN A 5 -13.68 16.37 -12.20
N THR A 6 -13.02 17.35 -11.59
CA THR A 6 -12.87 17.59 -10.16
C THR A 6 -13.76 16.69 -9.29
N ILE A 7 -13.13 15.75 -8.59
CA ILE A 7 -13.63 15.31 -7.29
C ILE A 7 -13.41 16.50 -6.31
N SER A 8 -14.17 17.59 -6.53
CA SER A 8 -14.18 18.83 -5.75
C SER A 8 -14.94 18.61 -4.43
N LYS A 9 -14.52 17.61 -3.66
CA LYS A 9 -14.96 17.47 -2.26
C LYS A 9 -13.73 17.60 -1.39
N LYS A 10 -13.82 18.46 -0.36
CA LYS A 10 -12.81 18.55 0.70
C LYS A 10 -12.47 17.14 1.18
N VAL A 11 -11.17 16.84 1.25
CA VAL A 11 -10.68 15.57 1.82
C VAL A 11 -10.83 15.55 3.34
N ASP A 12 -10.84 16.72 3.96
CA ASP A 12 -11.01 16.86 5.41
C ASP A 12 -12.47 16.78 5.88
N PRO A 13 -12.70 16.26 7.08
CA PRO A 13 -11.75 15.50 7.94
C PRO A 13 -11.65 14.02 7.53
N LYS A 14 -12.34 13.63 6.45
CA LYS A 14 -12.61 12.23 6.10
C LYS A 14 -11.34 11.41 5.81
N GLY A 15 -10.35 11.99 5.12
CA GLY A 15 -9.08 11.32 4.84
C GLY A 15 -8.32 10.98 6.12
N LEU A 16 -8.25 11.92 7.07
CA LEU A 16 -7.67 11.67 8.40
C LEU A 16 -8.41 10.59 9.17
N ILE A 17 -9.74 10.65 9.19
CA ILE A 17 -10.57 9.64 9.88
C ILE A 17 -10.25 8.25 9.29
N ILE A 18 -10.28 8.10 7.97
CA ILE A 18 -10.01 6.82 7.31
C ILE A 18 -8.58 6.33 7.59
N GLY A 19 -7.57 7.18 7.41
CA GLY A 19 -6.16 6.80 7.63
C GLY A 19 -5.89 6.39 9.08
N TRP A 20 -6.39 7.15 10.06
CA TRP A 20 -6.22 6.81 11.47
C TRP A 20 -7.07 5.63 11.90
N SER A 21 -8.26 5.42 11.33
CA SER A 21 -9.03 4.19 11.55
C SER A 21 -8.25 2.96 11.09
N ILE A 22 -7.57 3.01 9.93
CA ILE A 22 -6.73 1.89 9.47
C ILE A 22 -5.59 1.62 10.46
N ILE A 23 -4.89 2.67 10.91
CA ILE A 23 -3.78 2.55 11.88
C ILE A 23 -4.28 1.92 13.20
N ILE A 24 -5.41 2.38 13.72
CA ILE A 24 -6.00 1.88 14.97
C ILE A 24 -6.48 0.43 14.80
N LEU A 25 -7.16 0.12 13.69
CA LEU A 25 -7.61 -1.25 13.40
C LEU A 25 -6.43 -2.21 13.25
N TRP A 26 -5.36 -1.79 12.57
CA TRP A 26 -4.12 -2.55 12.49
C TRP A 26 -3.54 -2.84 13.87
N ALA A 27 -3.46 -1.84 14.76
CA ALA A 27 -2.90 -2.00 16.09
C ALA A 27 -3.77 -2.91 16.97
N ILE A 28 -5.09 -2.70 16.96
CA ILE A 28 -6.04 -3.55 17.71
C ILE A 28 -5.96 -5.00 17.23
N SER A 29 -6.00 -5.23 15.91
CA SER A 29 -5.89 -6.56 15.32
C SER A 29 -4.57 -7.22 15.71
N LEU A 30 -3.45 -6.50 15.58
CA LEU A 30 -2.14 -7.03 15.93
C LEU A 30 -2.07 -7.41 17.40
N ILE A 31 -2.48 -6.52 18.31
CA ILE A 31 -2.48 -6.79 19.76
C ILE A 31 -3.36 -8.00 20.07
N PHE A 32 -4.55 -8.08 19.49
CA PHE A 32 -5.47 -9.20 19.67
C PHE A 32 -4.81 -10.53 19.29
N TRP A 33 -4.25 -10.63 18.08
CA TRP A 33 -3.63 -11.88 17.61
C TRP A 33 -2.33 -12.24 18.30
N LEU A 34 -1.59 -11.27 18.83
CA LEU A 34 -0.38 -11.52 19.63
C LEU A 34 -0.69 -12.10 21.03
N ASN A 35 -1.94 -12.02 21.50
CA ASN A 35 -2.34 -12.46 22.84
C ASN A 35 -3.26 -13.69 22.84
N ILE A 36 -3.50 -14.31 21.68
CA ILE A 36 -4.34 -15.52 21.56
C ILE A 36 -3.47 -16.75 21.34
N ASP A 37 -3.87 -17.89 21.89
CA ASP A 37 -3.20 -19.16 21.62
C ASP A 37 -3.32 -19.53 20.14
N LEU A 38 -2.16 -19.74 19.50
CA LEU A 38 -2.09 -20.10 18.10
C LEU A 38 -2.58 -21.54 17.88
N ASP A 39 -3.55 -21.72 16.98
CA ASP A 39 -4.03 -23.03 16.57
C ASP A 39 -4.04 -23.17 15.04
N TRP A 40 -3.12 -23.98 14.52
CA TRP A 40 -2.98 -24.25 13.09
C TRP A 40 -4.16 -25.02 12.47
N LYS A 41 -4.99 -25.69 13.29
CA LYS A 41 -6.21 -26.37 12.84
C LYS A 41 -7.40 -25.42 12.73
N SER A 42 -7.33 -24.27 13.38
CA SER A 42 -8.41 -23.28 13.36
C SER A 42 -8.36 -22.44 12.08
N PRO A 43 -9.47 -22.32 11.32
CA PRO A 43 -9.53 -21.42 10.17
C PRO A 43 -9.34 -19.94 10.57
N LEU A 44 -9.57 -19.59 11.84
CA LEU A 44 -9.38 -18.24 12.35
C LEU A 44 -7.93 -17.78 12.30
N THR A 45 -6.96 -18.70 12.43
CA THR A 45 -5.53 -18.38 12.32
C THR A 45 -5.21 -17.80 10.94
N TYR A 46 -5.65 -18.48 9.87
CA TYR A 46 -5.44 -18.04 8.50
C TYR A 46 -6.21 -16.76 8.19
N LEU A 47 -7.44 -16.64 8.70
CA LEU A 47 -8.21 -15.41 8.60
C LEU A 47 -7.49 -14.23 9.29
N GLY A 48 -6.90 -14.46 10.46
CA GLY A 48 -6.09 -13.47 11.18
C GLY A 48 -4.87 -13.02 10.38
N ILE A 49 -4.15 -13.95 9.75
CA ILE A 49 -3.03 -13.63 8.84
C ILE A 49 -3.50 -12.73 7.71
N LEU A 50 -4.60 -13.08 7.03
CA LEU A 50 -5.14 -12.32 5.90
C LEU A 50 -5.66 -10.95 6.30
N ILE A 51 -6.37 -10.83 7.43
CA ILE A 51 -6.85 -9.56 7.98
C ILE A 51 -5.66 -8.67 8.32
N GLN A 52 -4.66 -9.22 9.02
CA GLN A 52 -3.49 -8.46 9.43
C GLN A 52 -2.67 -8.01 8.22
N MET A 53 -2.53 -8.87 7.21
CA MET A 53 -1.88 -8.56 5.94
C MET A 53 -2.60 -7.42 5.22
N HIS A 54 -3.92 -7.50 5.12
CA HIS A 54 -4.72 -6.46 4.50
C HIS A 54 -4.58 -5.12 5.24
N LEU A 55 -4.59 -5.13 6.58
CA LEU A 55 -4.38 -3.94 7.39
C LEU A 55 -2.97 -3.36 7.23
N TYR A 56 -1.94 -4.20 7.09
CA TYR A 56 -0.60 -3.74 6.72
C TYR A 56 -0.60 -3.06 5.35
N THR A 57 -1.21 -3.65 4.33
CA THR A 57 -1.40 -3.00 3.03
C THR A 57 -2.09 -1.64 3.20
N GLY A 58 -3.10 -1.55 4.05
CA GLY A 58 -3.77 -0.31 4.40
C GLY A 58 -2.86 0.75 5.05
N LEU A 59 -1.89 0.36 5.87
CA LEU A 59 -0.87 1.28 6.40
C LEU A 59 -0.05 1.89 5.27
N PHE A 60 0.43 1.07 4.33
CA PHE A 60 1.19 1.57 3.19
C PHE A 60 0.35 2.49 2.30
N ILE A 61 -0.90 2.12 2.02
CA ILE A 61 -1.83 2.95 1.24
C ILE A 61 -2.10 4.28 1.94
N THR A 62 -2.20 4.28 3.27
CA THR A 62 -2.30 5.52 4.06
C THR A 62 -1.04 6.39 3.93
N ALA A 63 0.14 5.77 3.97
CA ALA A 63 1.41 6.47 3.74
C ALA A 63 1.51 7.04 2.32
N HIS A 64 1.09 6.27 1.33
CA HIS A 64 1.03 6.66 -0.07
C HIS A 64 0.10 7.86 -0.29
N ASP A 65 -1.14 7.82 0.19
CA ASP A 65 -2.09 8.94 0.05
C ASP A 65 -1.55 10.20 0.75
N ALA A 66 -0.81 10.03 1.86
CA ALA A 66 -0.10 11.12 2.50
C ALA A 66 1.06 11.68 1.64
N MET A 67 1.72 10.87 0.80
CA MET A 67 2.74 11.37 -0.14
C MET A 67 2.10 12.23 -1.23
N HIS A 68 0.89 11.89 -1.68
CA HIS A 68 0.10 12.74 -2.59
C HIS A 68 -0.55 13.95 -1.92
N GLY A 69 -0.53 14.02 -0.59
CA GLY A 69 -1.18 15.09 0.16
C GLY A 69 -2.71 15.00 0.18
N VAL A 70 -3.27 13.80 -0.03
CA VAL A 70 -4.73 13.58 -0.15
C VAL A 70 -5.38 13.01 1.12
N VAL A 71 -4.62 12.86 2.21
CA VAL A 71 -5.16 12.52 3.54
C VAL A 71 -5.78 13.75 4.21
N SER A 72 -5.19 14.93 4.01
CA SER A 72 -5.68 16.21 4.55
C SER A 72 -5.35 17.39 3.64
N SER A 73 -6.08 18.50 3.71
CA SER A 73 -5.61 19.75 3.08
C SER A 73 -4.37 20.35 3.78
N ASN A 74 -4.10 19.94 5.03
CA ASN A 74 -2.93 20.39 5.77
C ASN A 74 -1.72 19.50 5.47
N LYS A 75 -0.69 20.08 4.83
CA LYS A 75 0.57 19.36 4.48
C LYS A 75 1.26 18.71 5.68
N ARG A 76 1.27 19.38 6.83
CA ARG A 76 1.89 18.84 8.06
C ARG A 76 1.15 17.58 8.53
N LEU A 77 -0.18 17.58 8.46
CA LEU A 77 -0.97 16.41 8.85
C LEU A 77 -0.73 15.23 7.91
N ASN A 78 -0.60 15.48 6.60
CA ASN A 78 -0.20 14.42 5.66
C ASN A 78 1.16 13.83 6.04
N HIS A 79 2.19 14.66 6.22
CA HIS A 79 3.52 14.16 6.55
C HIS A 79 3.55 13.38 7.87
N VAL A 80 2.85 13.85 8.91
CA VAL A 80 2.78 13.14 10.20
C VAL A 80 2.06 11.80 10.04
N THR A 81 0.87 11.79 9.43
CA THR A 81 0.10 10.54 9.23
C THR A 81 0.87 9.55 8.37
N GLY A 82 1.48 10.01 7.27
CA GLY A 82 2.25 9.15 6.38
C GLY A 82 3.54 8.62 7.01
N TRP A 83 4.23 9.43 7.81
CA TRP A 83 5.41 9.01 8.55
C TRP A 83 5.09 7.94 9.59
N ILE A 84 4.01 8.11 10.36
CA ILE A 84 3.55 7.12 11.33
C ILE A 84 3.18 5.81 10.62
N ALA A 85 2.36 5.89 9.56
CA ALA A 85 1.93 4.71 8.82
C ALA A 85 3.12 3.96 8.18
N ALA A 86 4.10 4.67 7.64
CA ALA A 86 5.31 4.08 7.07
C ALA A 86 6.18 3.38 8.13
N ILE A 87 6.38 4.00 9.30
CA ILE A 87 7.13 3.35 10.39
C ILE A 87 6.41 2.09 10.87
N LEU A 88 5.09 2.13 11.07
CA LEU A 88 4.34 0.97 11.53
C LEU A 88 4.32 -0.17 10.50
N PHE A 89 4.41 0.15 9.20
CA PHE A 89 4.39 -0.86 8.15
C PHE A 89 5.60 -1.81 8.21
N SER A 90 6.83 -1.28 8.32
CA SER A 90 8.09 -2.05 8.44
C SER A 90 9.28 -1.11 8.67
N PHE A 91 9.12 -0.14 9.56
CA PHE A 91 10.09 0.94 9.78
C PHE A 91 10.44 1.70 8.48
N ASN A 92 9.52 1.75 7.52
CA ASN A 92 9.78 2.39 6.24
C ASN A 92 10.09 3.87 6.44
N PHE A 93 11.18 4.33 5.82
CA PHE A 93 11.59 5.70 5.91
C PHE A 93 10.76 6.56 4.94
N TYR A 94 9.76 7.26 5.47
CA TYR A 94 8.83 8.09 4.70
C TYR A 94 9.54 9.08 3.76
N TRP A 95 10.65 9.68 4.21
CA TRP A 95 11.39 10.67 3.41
C TRP A 95 12.22 10.05 2.27
N LYS A 96 12.41 8.72 2.25
CA LYS A 96 12.92 7.99 1.09
C LYS A 96 11.77 7.52 0.18
N LEU A 97 10.64 7.11 0.76
CA LEU A 97 9.46 6.71 -0.01
C LEU A 97 8.88 7.88 -0.81
N PHE A 98 8.73 9.05 -0.18
CA PHE A 98 8.11 10.23 -0.78
C PHE A 98 8.73 10.62 -2.12
N PRO A 99 10.04 10.90 -2.25
CA PRO A 99 10.62 11.29 -3.54
C PRO A 99 10.54 10.16 -4.58
N LYS A 100 10.82 8.90 -4.19
CA LYS A 100 10.75 7.74 -5.09
C LYS A 100 9.37 7.51 -5.68
N HIS A 101 8.35 7.65 -4.85
CA HIS A 101 6.97 7.54 -5.30
C HIS A 101 6.65 8.60 -6.37
N HIS A 102 7.13 9.83 -6.20
CA HIS A 102 6.96 10.86 -7.22
C HIS A 102 7.87 10.65 -8.45
N GLU A 103 9.03 10.00 -8.31
CA GLU A 103 9.87 9.57 -9.43
C GLU A 103 9.13 8.55 -10.29
N HIS A 104 8.50 7.56 -9.65
CA HIS A 104 7.64 6.58 -10.33
C HIS A 104 6.57 7.28 -11.17
N HIS A 105 5.79 8.19 -10.59
CA HIS A 105 4.76 8.96 -11.32
C HIS A 105 5.30 9.82 -12.48
N ARG A 106 6.54 10.31 -12.40
CA ARG A 106 7.13 11.17 -13.45
C ARG A 106 7.78 10.39 -14.58
N HIS A 107 8.33 9.22 -14.26
CA HIS A 107 9.23 8.47 -15.13
C HIS A 107 8.69 7.08 -15.47
N VAL A 108 7.37 6.87 -15.34
CA VAL A 108 6.71 5.57 -15.45
C VAL A 108 7.25 4.72 -16.61
N ALA A 109 7.60 3.47 -16.33
CA ALA A 109 8.09 2.50 -17.30
C ALA A 109 9.37 2.92 -18.07
N THR A 110 10.20 3.76 -17.46
CA THR A 110 11.55 4.08 -17.95
C THR A 110 12.62 3.56 -16.99
N ASP A 111 13.90 3.62 -17.37
CA ASP A 111 15.03 3.26 -16.49
C ASP A 111 15.15 4.17 -15.26
N GLN A 112 14.45 5.31 -15.23
CA GLN A 112 14.41 6.23 -14.08
C GLN A 112 13.24 5.94 -13.12
N ASP A 113 12.33 5.03 -13.47
CA ASP A 113 11.26 4.60 -12.59
C ASP A 113 11.82 3.62 -11.53
N PRO A 114 11.81 3.97 -10.23
CA PRO A 114 12.30 3.07 -9.19
C PRO A 114 11.49 1.77 -9.09
N ASP A 115 10.25 1.77 -9.57
CA ASP A 115 9.34 0.63 -9.49
C ASP A 115 9.34 -0.23 -10.75
N TYR A 116 10.05 0.16 -11.81
CA TYR A 116 10.11 -0.59 -13.06
C TYR A 116 11.32 -1.53 -13.12
N HIS A 117 11.18 -2.64 -13.86
CA HIS A 117 12.30 -3.51 -14.20
C HIS A 117 12.13 -4.11 -15.60
N PRO A 118 13.11 -3.98 -16.51
CA PRO A 118 12.95 -4.35 -17.92
C PRO A 118 12.90 -5.87 -18.18
N SER A 119 13.31 -6.69 -17.20
CA SER A 119 13.41 -8.15 -17.42
C SER A 119 12.09 -8.85 -17.69
N GLY A 120 10.94 -8.26 -17.32
CA GLY A 120 9.62 -8.90 -17.35
C GLY A 120 9.45 -10.10 -16.40
N ASN A 121 10.54 -10.69 -15.89
CA ASN A 121 10.53 -11.75 -14.91
C ASN A 121 10.04 -11.26 -13.53
N PHE A 122 9.01 -11.92 -13.01
CA PHE A 122 8.36 -11.57 -11.74
C PHE A 122 9.33 -11.51 -10.55
N PHE A 123 10.17 -12.54 -10.37
CA PHE A 123 11.02 -12.64 -9.18
C PHE A 123 12.18 -11.66 -9.19
N ILE A 124 12.81 -11.44 -10.36
CA ILE A 124 13.89 -10.46 -10.51
C ILE A 124 13.34 -9.06 -10.23
N TRP A 125 12.16 -8.75 -10.78
CA TRP A 125 11.52 -7.47 -10.57
C TRP A 125 11.11 -7.27 -9.10
N TYR A 126 10.49 -8.27 -8.47
CA TYR A 126 10.15 -8.20 -7.05
C TYR A 126 11.39 -7.93 -6.17
N PHE A 127 12.49 -8.62 -6.44
CA PHE A 127 13.73 -8.40 -5.70
C PHE A 127 14.34 -7.01 -5.96
N SER A 128 14.24 -6.48 -7.19
CA SER A 128 14.62 -5.09 -7.50
C SER A 128 13.80 -4.11 -6.66
N PHE A 129 12.47 -4.25 -6.68
CA PHE A 129 11.53 -3.43 -5.92
C PHE A 129 11.85 -3.44 -4.42
N ILE A 130 12.01 -4.62 -3.81
CA ILE A 130 12.36 -4.73 -2.39
C ILE A 130 13.67 -4.01 -2.06
N LYS A 131 14.71 -4.14 -2.90
CA LYS A 131 15.99 -3.43 -2.69
C LYS A 131 15.87 -1.92 -2.77
N GLN A 132 14.89 -1.40 -3.51
CA GLN A 132 14.66 0.05 -3.57
C GLN A 132 14.18 0.59 -2.23
N TYR A 133 13.41 -0.18 -1.47
CA TYR A 133 12.67 0.32 -0.31
C TYR A 133 13.16 -0.22 1.03
N VAL A 134 13.55 -1.50 1.09
CA VAL A 134 14.05 -2.14 2.31
C VAL A 134 15.53 -1.86 2.48
N THR A 135 15.88 -1.27 3.62
CA THR A 135 17.25 -0.94 4.01
C THR A 135 17.78 -1.88 5.08
N PHE A 136 19.10 -1.97 5.19
CA PHE A 136 19.74 -2.71 6.27
C PHE A 136 19.30 -2.24 7.67
N PHE A 137 19.13 -0.92 7.86
CA PHE A 137 18.67 -0.38 9.14
C PHE A 137 17.26 -0.81 9.51
N GLN A 138 16.36 -0.94 8.54
CA GLN A 138 15.02 -1.48 8.79
C GLN A 138 15.08 -2.94 9.26
N ILE A 139 15.89 -3.75 8.57
CA ILE A 139 16.10 -5.15 8.95
C ILE A 139 16.67 -5.24 10.38
N LEU A 140 17.66 -4.39 10.70
CA LEU A 140 18.22 -4.31 12.04
C LEU A 140 17.19 -3.89 13.10
N LEU A 141 16.39 -2.86 12.83
CA LEU A 141 15.34 -2.40 13.74
C LEU A 141 14.28 -3.49 13.95
N MET A 142 13.83 -4.15 12.89
CA MET A 142 12.91 -5.28 12.98
C MET A 142 13.50 -6.43 13.81
N ALA A 143 14.78 -6.75 13.62
CA ALA A 143 15.45 -7.80 14.38
C ALA A 143 15.58 -7.44 15.87
N VAL A 144 15.93 -6.19 16.20
CA VAL A 144 15.98 -5.72 17.59
C VAL A 144 14.59 -5.75 18.21
N THR A 145 13.57 -5.20 17.54
CA THR A 145 12.18 -5.23 18.00
C THR A 145 11.69 -6.64 18.22
N PHE A 146 11.94 -7.57 17.28
CA PHE A 146 11.60 -8.98 17.43
C PHE A 146 12.23 -9.60 18.68
N ASN A 147 13.53 -9.37 18.89
CA ASN A 147 14.27 -9.95 20.01
C ASN A 147 13.85 -9.38 21.37
N ILE A 148 13.35 -8.14 21.41
CA ILE A 148 12.77 -7.55 22.62
C ILE A 148 11.37 -8.12 22.85
N LEU A 149 10.51 -8.13 21.83
CA LEU A 149 9.11 -8.55 21.97
C LEU A 149 8.97 -10.03 22.34
N LYS A 150 9.85 -10.90 21.82
CA LYS A 150 9.82 -12.34 22.14
C LYS A 150 10.08 -12.66 23.62
N LEU A 151 10.58 -11.69 24.41
CA LEU A 151 10.72 -11.83 25.86
C LEU A 151 9.37 -11.75 26.59
N PHE A 152 8.34 -11.21 25.94
CA PHE A 152 7.03 -10.94 26.53
C PHE A 152 5.89 -11.65 25.79
N LEU A 153 6.09 -12.04 24.52
CA LEU A 153 5.06 -12.57 23.64
C LEU A 153 5.47 -13.93 23.04
N PRO A 154 4.50 -14.82 22.72
CA PRO A 154 4.79 -16.07 22.03
C PRO A 154 5.52 -15.83 20.71
N THR A 155 6.63 -16.53 20.51
CA THR A 155 7.47 -16.35 19.33
C THR A 155 6.72 -16.71 18.03
N GLU A 156 5.90 -17.76 18.07
CA GLU A 156 5.09 -18.16 16.90
C GLU A 156 4.11 -17.05 16.51
N ASN A 157 3.43 -16.42 17.46
CA ASN A 157 2.51 -15.32 17.17
C ASN A 157 3.22 -14.11 16.56
N LEU A 158 4.42 -13.77 17.04
CA LEU A 158 5.24 -12.71 16.44
C LEU A 158 5.60 -13.03 14.98
N ILE A 159 5.94 -14.28 14.67
CA ILE A 159 6.24 -14.67 13.30
C ILE A 159 4.97 -14.63 12.45
N VAL A 160 3.88 -15.25 12.91
CA VAL A 160 2.66 -15.50 12.14
C VAL A 160 1.79 -14.26 11.95
N PHE A 161 1.68 -13.42 12.97
CA PHE A 161 0.78 -12.26 12.93
C PHE A 161 1.51 -10.92 12.82
N TRP A 162 2.82 -10.84 13.09
CA TRP A 162 3.56 -9.59 12.91
C TRP A 162 4.45 -9.61 11.67
N MET A 163 5.38 -10.58 11.55
CA MET A 163 6.35 -10.62 10.46
C MET A 163 5.76 -11.11 9.13
N LEU A 164 5.08 -12.26 9.15
CA LEU A 164 4.52 -12.86 7.94
C LEU A 164 3.54 -11.92 7.22
N PRO A 165 2.58 -11.26 7.90
CA PRO A 165 1.65 -10.37 7.22
C PRO A 165 2.31 -9.10 6.66
N ALA A 166 3.40 -8.62 7.29
CA ALA A 166 4.21 -7.53 6.74
C ALA A 166 4.89 -7.95 5.43
N VAL A 167 5.49 -9.14 5.36
CA VAL A 167 6.10 -9.67 4.13
C VAL A 167 5.05 -9.98 3.04
N LEU A 168 3.91 -10.53 3.42
CA LEU A 168 2.83 -10.79 2.46
C LEU A 168 2.25 -9.49 1.90
N SER A 169 2.14 -8.44 2.71
CA SER A 169 1.66 -7.14 2.23
C SER A 169 2.65 -6.48 1.25
N THR A 170 3.97 -6.63 1.41
CA THR A 170 4.93 -6.15 0.39
C THR A 170 4.74 -6.88 -0.95
N LEU A 171 4.47 -8.19 -0.90
CA LEU A 171 4.17 -8.97 -2.10
C LEU A 171 2.85 -8.53 -2.75
N GLN A 172 1.81 -8.27 -1.94
CA GLN A 172 0.51 -7.78 -2.41
C GLN A 172 0.62 -6.41 -3.09
N LEU A 173 1.31 -5.47 -2.44
CA LEU A 173 1.57 -4.13 -2.97
C LEU A 173 2.33 -4.21 -4.29
N PHE A 174 3.41 -4.98 -4.34
CA PHE A 174 4.16 -5.17 -5.58
C PHE A 174 3.28 -5.80 -6.67
N TYR A 175 2.54 -6.87 -6.36
CA TYR A 175 1.77 -7.58 -7.36
C TYR A 175 0.66 -6.71 -7.98
N PHE A 176 -0.16 -6.08 -7.13
CA PHE A 176 -1.33 -5.31 -7.59
C PHE A 176 -1.03 -3.85 -7.92
N GLY A 177 -0.03 -3.25 -7.27
CA GLY A 177 0.33 -1.84 -7.43
C GLY A 177 1.51 -1.59 -8.36
N THR A 178 2.26 -2.61 -8.78
CA THR A 178 3.44 -2.43 -9.63
C THR A 178 3.48 -3.43 -10.79
N TYR A 179 3.53 -4.72 -10.49
CA TYR A 179 3.72 -5.76 -11.50
C TYR A 179 2.55 -5.87 -12.47
N LEU A 180 1.32 -6.06 -11.98
CA LEU A 180 0.15 -6.21 -12.85
C LEU A 180 -0.13 -4.96 -13.70
N PRO A 181 -0.08 -3.73 -13.15
CA PRO A 181 -0.31 -2.52 -13.94
C PRO A 181 0.76 -2.31 -15.02
N HIS A 182 2.04 -2.54 -14.72
CA HIS A 182 3.14 -2.13 -15.61
C HIS A 182 3.78 -3.27 -16.41
N ARG A 183 3.30 -4.52 -16.28
CA ARG A 183 3.82 -5.63 -17.08
C ARG A 183 3.35 -5.57 -18.54
N GLY A 184 4.30 -5.84 -19.43
CA GLY A 184 4.09 -5.79 -20.88
C GLY A 184 3.91 -4.36 -21.37
N GLU A 185 3.50 -4.22 -22.62
CA GLU A 185 3.36 -2.92 -23.26
C GLU A 185 1.97 -2.31 -23.00
N SER A 186 1.93 -0.98 -23.01
CA SER A 186 0.73 -0.17 -22.87
C SER A 186 0.92 1.15 -23.63
N ASP A 187 -0.07 1.50 -24.45
CA ASP A 187 -0.01 2.66 -25.35
C ASP A 187 -0.52 3.96 -24.72
N ASN A 188 -0.93 3.94 -23.45
CA ASN A 188 -1.36 5.15 -22.76
C ASN A 188 -0.19 5.92 -22.14
N VAL A 189 -0.42 7.20 -21.85
CA VAL A 189 0.61 8.13 -21.35
C VAL A 189 1.22 7.73 -19.99
N HIS A 190 0.54 6.87 -19.24
CA HIS A 190 0.97 6.39 -17.92
C HIS A 190 1.52 4.97 -17.97
N HIS A 191 1.70 4.38 -19.17
CA HIS A 191 2.21 3.02 -19.40
C HIS A 191 1.69 1.99 -18.38
N SER A 192 0.40 2.04 -18.08
CA SER A 192 -0.21 1.24 -17.02
C SER A 192 -1.56 0.66 -17.42
N LYS A 193 -1.88 -0.51 -16.87
CA LYS A 193 -3.17 -1.18 -16.98
C LYS A 193 -3.95 -0.99 -15.69
N SER A 194 -5.27 -1.15 -15.79
CA SER A 194 -6.16 -1.18 -14.64
C SER A 194 -6.97 -2.47 -14.59
N GLN A 195 -7.29 -2.87 -13.36
CA GLN A 195 -8.27 -3.92 -13.10
C GLN A 195 -9.62 -3.58 -13.73
N SER A 196 -10.38 -4.63 -14.09
CA SER A 196 -11.77 -4.50 -14.48
C SER A 196 -12.63 -3.97 -13.32
N LYS A 197 -13.79 -3.39 -13.65
CA LYS A 197 -14.67 -2.79 -12.64
C LYS A 197 -15.27 -3.86 -11.73
N ASN A 198 -14.68 -4.04 -10.56
CA ASN A 198 -15.18 -4.82 -9.43
C ASN A 198 -14.70 -4.15 -8.13
N HIS A 199 -15.57 -3.43 -7.42
CA HIS A 199 -15.18 -2.62 -6.28
C HIS A 199 -14.83 -3.43 -5.03
N LEU A 200 -15.47 -4.60 -4.85
CA LEU A 200 -15.13 -5.50 -3.76
C LEU A 200 -13.71 -6.05 -3.94
N TRP A 201 -13.41 -6.54 -5.14
CA TRP A 201 -12.08 -7.05 -5.45
C TRP A 201 -11.02 -5.95 -5.44
N ALA A 202 -11.31 -4.77 -5.98
CA ALA A 202 -10.39 -3.64 -5.95
C ALA A 202 -10.00 -3.26 -4.52
N PHE A 203 -10.98 -3.23 -3.60
CA PHE A 203 -10.73 -3.02 -2.18
C PHE A 203 -9.89 -4.14 -1.56
N LEU A 204 -10.33 -5.40 -1.67
CA LEU A 204 -9.67 -6.54 -1.03
C LEU A 204 -8.25 -6.80 -1.57
N SER A 205 -8.05 -6.60 -2.88
CA SER A 205 -6.76 -6.84 -3.52
C SER A 205 -5.73 -5.79 -3.17
N CYS A 206 -6.09 -4.50 -3.13
CA CYS A 206 -5.14 -3.43 -2.78
C CYS A 206 -5.81 -2.06 -2.53
N TYR A 207 -6.91 -1.94 -1.78
CA TYR A 207 -7.53 -0.63 -1.49
C TYR A 207 -7.78 0.25 -2.75
N PHE A 208 -8.27 -0.34 -3.84
CA PHE A 208 -8.50 0.32 -5.13
C PHE A 208 -7.24 0.75 -5.91
N PHE A 209 -6.02 0.44 -5.44
CA PHE A 209 -4.79 0.66 -6.21
C PHE A 209 -4.72 -0.09 -7.54
N GLY A 210 -5.49 -1.18 -7.66
CA GLY A 210 -5.63 -1.89 -8.92
C GLY A 210 -6.34 -1.08 -10.01
N TYR A 211 -7.01 0.02 -9.67
CA TYR A 211 -7.42 1.08 -10.61
C TYR A 211 -6.23 2.03 -10.82
N HIS A 212 -5.14 1.45 -11.31
CA HIS A 212 -3.82 2.06 -11.31
C HIS A 212 -3.66 3.15 -12.38
N TYR A 213 -4.24 2.95 -13.57
CA TYR A 213 -4.31 4.01 -14.57
C TYR A 213 -5.07 5.23 -14.01
N GLU A 214 -6.22 5.00 -13.37
CA GLU A 214 -7.03 6.06 -12.76
C GLU A 214 -6.25 6.81 -11.67
N HIS A 215 -5.40 6.09 -10.94
CA HIS A 215 -4.50 6.65 -9.94
C HIS A 215 -3.42 7.56 -10.54
N HIS A 216 -2.74 7.13 -11.61
CA HIS A 216 -1.77 7.97 -12.33
C HIS A 216 -2.42 9.16 -13.04
N ASP A 217 -3.62 8.98 -13.56
CA ASP A 217 -4.38 10.02 -14.27
C ASP A 217 -5.01 11.05 -13.31
N SER A 218 -5.31 10.63 -12.07
CA SER A 218 -5.89 11.46 -11.03
C SER A 218 -5.17 11.31 -9.68
N PRO A 219 -3.89 11.73 -9.58
CA PRO A 219 -3.07 11.53 -8.37
C PRO A 219 -3.61 12.30 -7.15
N GLY A 220 -4.44 13.33 -7.38
CA GLY A 220 -5.16 14.07 -6.34
C GLY A 220 -6.38 13.34 -5.76
N THR A 221 -6.69 12.13 -6.23
CA THR A 221 -7.83 11.33 -5.76
C THR A 221 -7.38 10.32 -4.72
N PRO A 222 -7.89 10.39 -3.47
CA PRO A 222 -7.53 9.40 -2.46
C PRO A 222 -8.15 8.03 -2.78
N TRP A 223 -7.54 6.97 -2.26
CA TRP A 223 -7.86 5.58 -2.63
C TRP A 223 -9.35 5.24 -2.53
N TRP A 224 -10.03 5.75 -1.50
CA TRP A 224 -11.44 5.51 -1.20
C TRP A 224 -12.42 6.27 -2.12
N ARG A 225 -11.89 7.09 -3.04
CA ARG A 225 -12.65 7.77 -4.10
C ARG A 225 -12.24 7.31 -5.51
N LEU A 226 -11.17 6.51 -5.67
CA LEU A 226 -10.71 6.05 -7.00
C LEU A 226 -11.79 5.27 -7.78
N TRP A 227 -12.68 4.58 -7.08
CA TRP A 227 -13.81 3.89 -7.71
C TRP A 227 -14.70 4.84 -8.53
N GLN A 228 -14.83 6.11 -8.11
CA GLN A 228 -15.64 7.10 -8.82
C GLN A 228 -15.00 7.47 -10.16
N VAL A 229 -13.67 7.62 -10.18
CA VAL A 229 -12.90 7.85 -11.41
C VAL A 229 -13.06 6.66 -12.36
N LYS A 230 -12.98 5.43 -11.82
CA LYS A 230 -13.20 4.22 -12.60
C LYS A 230 -14.57 4.19 -13.25
N GLU A 231 -15.61 4.57 -12.50
CA GLU A 231 -16.98 4.58 -13.02
C GLU A 231 -17.19 5.63 -14.11
N GLN A 232 -16.65 6.84 -13.91
CA GLN A 232 -16.72 7.92 -14.90
C GLN A 232 -16.06 7.50 -16.21
N GLN A 233 -14.80 7.06 -16.16
CA GLN A 233 -14.09 6.60 -17.35
C GLN A 233 -14.83 5.46 -18.05
N THR A 234 -15.34 4.47 -17.30
CA THR A 234 -16.09 3.35 -17.89
C THR A 234 -17.40 3.80 -18.56
N ALA A 235 -18.04 4.86 -18.07
CA ALA A 235 -19.26 5.41 -18.66
C ALA A 235 -18.96 6.19 -19.94
N ASP A 236 -17.84 6.92 -19.99
CA ASP A 236 -17.43 7.72 -21.16
C ASP A 236 -17.01 6.85 -22.37
N PHE A 237 -16.65 5.58 -22.15
CA PHE A 237 -16.31 4.60 -23.20
C PHE A 237 -17.47 3.66 -23.58
N ARG A 238 -18.68 3.86 -23.05
CA ARG A 238 -19.89 3.14 -23.45
C ARG A 238 -20.76 3.98 -24.37
#